data_AF-A0A3N5EK98-F1
#
_entry.id   AF-A0A3N5EK98-F1
#
_cell.length_a   1.000
_cell.length_b   1.000
_cell.length_c   1.000
_cell.angle_alpha   90.00
_cell.angle_beta   90.00
_cell.angle_gamma   90.00
#
_symmetry.space_group_name_H-M   'P 1'
#
loop_
_entity.id
_entity.type
_entity.pdbx_description
1 polymer ?
#
loop_
_entity_poly.entity_id
_entity_poly.type
_entity_poly.pdbx_seq_one_letter_code
_entity_poly.pdbx_strand_id
1 'polypeptide(L)'
;MEKLNTIFEIATLISKEKTGELSASEIETLQSWIAENEQNRDIYNKLQDEKHLLHELNELKKFNKADAFSKVQKKLYPQETRLKVFKLIPNYLKYAAAIALLVVCT
;
A
#
# COMPACT_ATOMS: atom_id res chain seq x y z
N MET A 1 -44.36 10.86 -4.80
CA MET A 1 -43.58 9.62 -4.99
C MET A 1 -42.64 9.69 -6.20
N GLU A 2 -42.92 10.49 -7.24
CA GLU A 2 -42.04 10.65 -8.41
C GLU A 2 -40.62 11.16 -8.12
N LYS A 3 -40.44 12.22 -7.30
CA LYS A 3 -39.11 12.80 -7.02
C LYS A 3 -38.08 11.81 -6.44
N LEU A 4 -38.53 10.78 -5.71
CA LEU A 4 -37.62 9.80 -5.13
C LEU A 4 -37.01 8.89 -6.19
N ASN A 5 -37.78 8.47 -7.19
CA ASN A 5 -37.27 7.67 -8.30
C ASN A 5 -36.19 8.42 -9.07
N THR A 6 -36.41 9.71 -9.33
CA THR A 6 -35.43 10.56 -10.02
C THR A 6 -34.12 10.68 -9.24
N ILE A 7 -34.17 10.80 -7.91
CA ILE A 7 -32.95 10.87 -7.08
C ILE A 7 -32.15 9.55 -7.16
N PHE A 8 -32.82 8.41 -7.13
CA PHE A 8 -32.16 7.10 -7.29
C PHE A 8 -31.58 6.91 -8.69
N GLU A 9 -32.26 7.38 -9.73
CA GLU A 9 -31.74 7.39 -11.10
C GLU A 9 -30.47 8.24 -11.20
N ILE A 10 -30.49 9.48 -10.69
CA ILE A 10 -29.32 10.36 -10.67
C ILE A 10 -28.18 9.75 -9.85
N ALA A 11 -28.45 9.15 -8.70
CA ALA A 11 -27.44 8.45 -7.92
C ALA A 11 -26.83 7.26 -8.70
N THR A 12 -27.65 6.56 -9.48
CA THR A 12 -27.19 5.47 -10.36
C THR A 12 -26.32 6.01 -11.50
N LEU A 13 -26.69 7.14 -12.11
CA LEU A 13 -25.89 7.81 -13.13
C LEU A 13 -24.54 8.26 -12.56
N ILE A 14 -24.53 8.92 -11.39
CA ILE A 14 -23.30 9.31 -10.69
C ILE A 14 -22.43 8.08 -10.37
N SER A 15 -23.04 6.93 -10.03
CA SER A 15 -22.31 5.69 -9.80
C SER A 15 -21.68 5.12 -11.08
N LYS A 16 -22.44 5.09 -12.19
CA LYS A 16 -21.95 4.63 -13.49
C LYS A 16 -20.87 5.54 -14.08
N GLU A 17 -20.91 6.84 -13.78
CA GLU A 17 -19.88 7.81 -14.21
C GLU A 17 -18.53 7.40 -13.62
N LYS A 18 -18.57 6.86 -12.38
CA LYS A 18 -17.40 6.41 -11.63
C LYS A 18 -16.86 5.06 -12.11
N THR A 19 -17.70 4.20 -12.69
CA THR A 19 -17.26 2.91 -13.30
C THR A 19 -16.82 3.08 -14.77
N GLY A 20 -17.02 4.26 -15.36
CA GLY A 20 -16.72 4.52 -16.77
C GLY A 20 -17.76 3.92 -17.73
N GLU A 21 -18.92 3.53 -17.22
CA GLU A 21 -19.99 2.88 -17.98
C GLU A 21 -21.09 3.88 -18.40
N LEU A 22 -20.81 5.19 -18.35
CA LEU A 22 -21.77 6.21 -18.73
C LEU A 22 -21.90 6.29 -20.26
N SER A 23 -23.11 6.08 -20.77
CA SER A 23 -23.42 6.36 -22.16
C SER A 23 -23.56 7.86 -22.43
N ALA A 24 -23.40 8.29 -23.68
CA ALA A 24 -23.50 9.71 -24.05
C ALA A 24 -24.84 10.36 -23.65
N SER A 25 -25.94 9.62 -23.75
CA SER A 25 -27.27 10.07 -23.34
C SER A 25 -27.39 10.25 -21.82
N GLU A 26 -26.75 9.38 -21.05
CA GLU A 26 -26.72 9.44 -19.59
C GLU A 26 -25.86 10.60 -19.09
N ILE A 27 -24.77 10.91 -19.78
CA ILE A 27 -23.94 12.11 -19.52
C ILE A 27 -24.79 13.37 -19.67
N GLU A 28 -25.53 13.49 -20.77
CA GLU A 28 -26.36 14.67 -21.05
C GLU A 28 -27.49 14.83 -20.01
N THR A 29 -28.07 13.71 -19.57
CA THR A 29 -29.10 13.68 -18.52
C THR A 29 -28.54 14.15 -17.18
N LEU A 30 -27.36 13.64 -16.80
CA LEU A 30 -26.69 14.03 -15.56
C LEU A 30 -26.27 15.51 -15.60
N GLN A 31 -25.72 15.98 -16.71
CA GLN A 31 -25.34 17.39 -16.89
C GLN A 31 -26.54 18.32 -16.85
N SER A 32 -27.65 17.92 -17.47
CA SER A 32 -28.91 18.69 -17.45
C SER A 32 -29.44 18.81 -16.02
N TRP A 33 -29.39 17.71 -15.23
CA TRP A 33 -29.80 17.73 -13.83
C TRP A 33 -28.88 18.61 -12.96
N ILE A 34 -27.56 18.58 -13.19
CA ILE A 34 -26.59 19.46 -12.50
C ILE A 34 -26.85 20.93 -12.84
N ALA A 35 -27.21 21.23 -14.09
CA ALA A 35 -27.47 22.59 -14.58
C ALA A 35 -28.86 23.13 -14.17
N GLU A 36 -29.78 22.26 -13.78
CA GLU A 36 -31.16 22.61 -13.46
C GLU A 36 -31.27 23.56 -12.25
N ASN A 37 -30.47 23.34 -11.20
CA ASN A 37 -30.46 24.21 -10.02
C ASN A 37 -29.15 24.10 -9.22
N GLU A 38 -28.87 25.13 -8.40
CA GLU A 38 -27.67 25.18 -7.56
C GLU A 38 -27.62 24.07 -6.50
N GLN A 39 -28.77 23.63 -6.00
CA GLN A 39 -28.85 22.57 -4.99
C GLN A 39 -28.35 21.22 -5.52
N ASN A 40 -28.69 20.89 -6.77
CA ASN A 40 -28.25 19.66 -7.46
C ASN A 40 -26.73 19.68 -7.66
N ARG A 41 -26.19 20.84 -8.06
CA ARG A 41 -24.74 21.05 -8.19
C ARG A 41 -24.03 20.87 -6.84
N ASP A 42 -24.58 21.42 -5.76
CA ASP A 42 -24.01 21.25 -4.42
C ASP A 42 -24.02 19.79 -3.95
N ILE A 43 -25.10 19.06 -4.24
CA ILE A 43 -25.20 17.62 -3.94
C ILE A 43 -24.14 16.86 -4.75
N TYR A 44 -24.01 17.14 -6.04
CA TYR A 44 -23.00 16.52 -6.90
C TYR A 44 -21.58 16.76 -6.37
N ASN A 45 -21.25 18.01 -6.02
CA ASN A 45 -19.94 18.38 -5.48
C ASN A 45 -19.65 17.68 -4.16
N LYS A 46 -20.61 17.64 -3.23
CA LYS A 46 -20.46 16.94 -1.94
C LYS A 46 -20.19 15.45 -2.11
N LEU A 47 -20.88 14.80 -3.04
CA LEU A 47 -20.69 13.37 -3.36
C LEU A 47 -19.36 13.08 -4.07
N GLN A 48 -18.72 14.10 -4.64
CA GLN A 48 -17.40 14.01 -5.23
C GLN A 48 -16.30 14.20 -4.17
N ASP A 49 -16.47 15.13 -3.24
CA ASP A 49 -15.54 15.40 -2.13
C ASP A 49 -15.50 14.26 -1.10
N GLU A 50 -16.65 13.70 -0.70
CA GLU A 50 -16.68 12.52 0.19
C GLU A 50 -15.95 11.32 -0.43
N LYS A 51 -15.95 11.25 -1.77
CA LYS A 51 -15.18 10.25 -2.52
C LYS A 51 -13.68 10.57 -2.56
N HIS A 52 -13.26 11.85 -2.57
CA HIS A 52 -11.84 12.20 -2.44
C HIS A 52 -11.27 11.68 -1.11
N LEU A 53 -12.04 11.84 -0.03
CA LEU A 53 -11.70 11.29 1.30
C LEU A 53 -11.65 9.75 1.30
N LEU A 54 -12.61 9.08 0.64
CA LEU A 54 -12.58 7.62 0.50
C LEU A 54 -11.43 7.12 -0.38
N HIS A 55 -11.08 7.87 -1.44
CA HIS A 55 -9.94 7.57 -2.30
C HIS A 55 -8.62 7.74 -1.54
N GLU A 56 -8.43 8.84 -0.80
CA GLU A 56 -7.29 9.04 0.08
C GLU A 56 -7.19 7.95 1.15
N LEU A 57 -8.31 7.56 1.77
CA LEU A 57 -8.33 6.43 2.71
C LEU A 57 -7.93 5.11 2.04
N ASN A 58 -8.32 4.89 0.79
CA ASN A 58 -7.95 3.69 0.06
C ASN A 58 -6.47 3.70 -0.34
N GLU A 59 -5.94 4.86 -0.76
CA GLU A 59 -4.51 5.06 -1.00
C GLU A 59 -3.68 4.90 0.29
N LEU A 60 -4.16 5.41 1.42
CA LEU A 60 -3.55 5.21 2.73
C LEU A 60 -3.59 3.74 3.17
N LYS A 61 -4.67 2.99 2.85
CA LYS A 61 -4.75 1.55 3.09
C LYS A 61 -3.81 0.74 2.20
N LYS A 62 -3.53 1.19 0.97
CA LYS A 62 -2.50 0.60 0.10
C LYS A 62 -1.09 0.81 0.65
N PHE A 63 -0.89 1.76 1.56
CA PHE A 63 0.38 2.00 2.23
C PHE A 63 0.63 0.97 3.34
N ASN A 64 1.27 -0.15 3.01
CA ASN A 64 1.66 -1.16 4.00
C ASN A 64 2.78 -0.63 4.91
N LYS A 65 2.37 0.02 6.01
CA LYS A 65 3.24 0.64 7.02
C LYS A 65 4.29 -0.33 7.57
N ALA A 66 3.97 -1.62 7.64
CA ALA A 66 4.89 -2.65 8.12
C ALA A 66 6.07 -2.90 7.16
N ASP A 67 5.82 -2.93 5.85
CA ASP A 67 6.86 -3.14 4.84
C ASP A 67 7.76 -1.91 4.68
N ALA A 68 7.17 -0.72 4.70
CA ALA A 68 7.93 0.54 4.65
C ALA A 68 8.82 0.70 5.89
N PHE A 69 8.29 0.38 7.08
CA PHE A 69 9.04 0.46 8.33
C PHE A 69 10.16 -0.59 8.40
N SER A 70 9.91 -1.82 7.92
CA SER A 70 10.93 -2.88 7.82
C SER A 70 12.10 -2.48 6.92
N LYS A 71 11.83 -1.81 5.78
CA LYS A 71 12.89 -1.28 4.89
C LYS A 71 13.74 -0.21 5.57
N VAL A 72 13.11 0.70 6.32
CA VAL A 72 13.82 1.74 7.09
C VAL A 72 14.62 1.12 8.23
N GLN A 73 14.03 0.17 8.96
CA GLN A 73 14.69 -0.53 10.08
C GLN A 73 15.95 -1.28 9.61
N LYS A 74 15.89 -1.98 8.48
CA LYS A 74 17.05 -2.66 7.89
C LYS A 74 18.16 -1.69 7.46
N LYS A 75 17.80 -0.46 7.07
CA LYS A 75 18.76 0.57 6.65
C LYS A 75 19.42 1.28 7.83
N LEU A 76 18.69 1.46 8.94
CA LEU A 76 19.18 2.10 10.16
C LEU A 76 19.90 1.13 11.10
N TYR A 77 19.50 -0.13 11.11
CA TYR A 77 20.11 -1.20 11.89
C TYR A 77 20.47 -2.36 10.96
N PRO A 78 21.48 -2.21 10.10
CA PRO A 78 22.00 -3.34 9.34
C PRO A 78 22.43 -4.39 10.36
N GLN A 79 21.73 -5.52 10.40
CA GLN A 79 22.14 -6.62 11.25
C GLN A 79 23.53 -7.02 10.77
N GLU A 80 24.54 -6.73 11.59
CA GLU A 80 25.88 -7.22 11.37
C GLU A 80 25.77 -8.74 11.26
N THR A 81 25.86 -9.25 10.04
CA THR A 81 26.22 -10.63 9.78
C THR A 81 27.65 -10.77 10.29
N ARG A 82 27.77 -10.93 11.61
CA ARG A 82 28.99 -11.38 12.26
C ARG A 82 29.28 -12.73 11.65
N LEU A 83 30.11 -12.69 10.61
CA LEU A 83 30.80 -13.81 10.01
C LEU A 83 31.34 -14.65 11.17
N LYS A 84 30.65 -15.75 11.48
CA LYS A 84 31.01 -16.75 12.49
C LYS A 84 32.25 -17.54 12.04
N VAL A 85 33.31 -16.87 11.62
CA VAL A 85 34.46 -17.52 10.97
C VAL A 85 35.57 -17.87 11.98
N PHE A 86 35.50 -17.39 13.23
CA PHE A 86 36.59 -17.56 14.20
C PHE A 86 36.33 -18.56 15.34
N LYS A 87 35.50 -19.59 15.16
CA LYS A 87 35.32 -20.65 16.19
C LYS A 87 35.34 -22.09 15.64
N LEU A 88 36.07 -22.32 14.55
CA LEU A 88 36.26 -23.65 13.95
C LEU A 88 37.74 -24.05 13.88
N ILE A 89 38.54 -23.70 14.89
CA ILE A 89 39.82 -24.37 15.10
C ILE A 89 39.57 -25.52 16.09
N PRO A 90 39.37 -26.75 15.62
CA PRO A 90 39.12 -27.88 16.49
C PRO A 90 40.37 -28.20 17.32
N ASN A 91 40.16 -28.61 18.58
CA ASN A 91 41.23 -28.77 19.55
C ASN A 91 42.32 -29.77 19.13
N TYR A 92 42.06 -30.70 18.21
CA TYR A 92 43.06 -31.64 17.68
C TYR A 92 44.23 -30.96 16.94
N LEU A 93 44.02 -29.79 16.33
CA LEU A 93 45.10 -29.03 15.69
C LEU A 93 46.12 -28.48 16.71
N LYS A 94 45.71 -28.26 17.97
CA LYS A 94 46.61 -27.84 19.05
C LYS A 94 47.52 -28.98 19.49
N TYR A 95 47.01 -30.21 19.51
CA TYR A 95 47.79 -31.40 19.88
C TYR A 95 48.77 -31.81 18.76
N ALA A 96 48.43 -31.57 17.50
CA ALA A 96 49.33 -31.84 16.37
C ALA A 96 50.65 -31.05 16.46
N ALA A 97 50.60 -29.79 16.89
CA ALA A 97 51.81 -28.97 17.07
C ALA A 97 52.72 -29.49 18.20
N ALA A 98 52.14 -30.00 19.30
CA ALA A 98 52.91 -30.57 20.41
C ALA A 98 53.61 -31.88 20.03
N ILE A 99 52.94 -32.73 19.23
CA ILE A 99 53.53 -33.98 18.73
C ILE A 99 54.64 -33.68 17.72
N ALA A 100 54.43 -32.71 16.82
CA ALA A 100 55.46 -32.29 15.87
C ALA A 100 56.71 -31.73 16.58
N LEU A 101 56.53 -30.93 17.64
CA LEU A 101 57.63 -30.45 18.47
C LEU A 101 58.40 -31.58 19.16
N LEU A 102 57.72 -32.62 19.66
CA LEU A 102 58.36 -33.77 20.29
C LEU A 102 59.17 -34.60 19.28
N VAL A 103 58.65 -34.82 18.06
CA VAL A 103 59.34 -35.59 17.01
C VAL A 103 60.52 -34.84 16.42
N VAL A 104 60.47 -33.51 16.36
CA VAL A 104 61.60 -32.69 15.88
C VAL A 104 62.72 -32.57 16.93
N CYS A 105 62.41 -32.78 18.21
CA CYS A 105 63.36 -32.62 19.30
C CYS A 105 64.02 -33.94 19.79
N THR A 106 63.75 -35.06 19.11
CA THR A 106 64.42 -36.38 19.31
C THR A 106 65.40 -36.66 18.18
#